data_AF-F9RCD7-F1
#
_entry.id   AF-F9RCD7-F1
#
_cell.length_a   1.000
_cell.length_b   1.000
_cell.length_c   1.000
_cell.angle_alpha   90.00
_cell.angle_beta   90.00
_cell.angle_gamma   90.00
#
_symmetry.space_group_name_H-M   'P 1'
#
loop_
_entity.id
_entity.type
_entity.pdbx_description
1 polymer ?
#
loop_
_entity_poly.entity_id
_entity_poly.type
_entity_poly.pdbx_seq_one_letter_code
_entity_poly.pdbx_strand_id
1 'polypeptide(L)'
;MTEQPQNIDDLNISDKWKRRFKLYEKLNADTQGRDTYVKTDTFKQFTWREKYSITSNLWAFFGGFIYYFIKGMHYKGAMILTFTMLWAMALGLIDFFVGIQIPDSTYWIGPGALCSMLASLDYYRKVRCSEIMWRSWPSYFHKKSSVITCAMASVALNFGSVAFILDHEYYTDAVVDAKEAVQVKCGLNRIYAQPSEVEFLGEQGLCALLNE
;
A
#
# COMPACT_ATOMS: atom_id res chain seq x y z
N MET A 1 -33.26 -5.08 0.53
CA MET A 1 -33.43 -6.50 0.89
C MET A 1 -32.07 -7.01 1.34
N THR A 2 -31.87 -7.26 2.62
CA THR A 2 -30.66 -7.93 3.11
C THR A 2 -30.78 -9.41 2.78
N GLU A 3 -30.09 -9.85 1.73
CA GLU A 3 -29.86 -11.29 1.51
C GLU A 3 -29.27 -11.88 2.79
N GLN A 4 -29.89 -12.95 3.31
CA GLN A 4 -29.32 -13.65 4.44
C GLN A 4 -27.97 -14.25 4.02
N PRO A 5 -26.93 -14.15 4.87
CA PRO A 5 -25.59 -14.54 4.49
C PRO A 5 -25.54 -16.06 4.25
N GLN A 6 -25.07 -16.49 3.08
CA GLN A 6 -25.03 -17.88 2.62
C GLN A 6 -24.39 -18.85 3.62
N ASN A 7 -24.92 -20.06 3.81
CA ASN A 7 -24.28 -21.06 4.68
C ASN A 7 -22.85 -21.39 4.23
N ILE A 8 -21.87 -21.39 5.15
CA ILE A 8 -20.44 -21.62 4.85
C ILE A 8 -20.20 -22.98 4.22
N ASP A 9 -20.93 -24.00 4.67
CA ASP A 9 -20.69 -25.39 4.25
C ASP A 9 -21.09 -25.62 2.80
N ASP A 10 -22.01 -24.81 2.27
CA ASP A 10 -22.50 -24.86 0.89
C ASP A 10 -21.65 -24.03 -0.09
N LEU A 11 -20.67 -23.26 0.42
CA LEU A 11 -19.81 -22.43 -0.43
C LEU A 11 -18.84 -23.28 -1.26
N ASN A 12 -18.73 -22.96 -2.56
CA ASN A 12 -17.74 -23.56 -3.46
C ASN A 12 -16.34 -22.93 -3.28
N ILE A 13 -15.75 -23.14 -2.10
CA ILE A 13 -14.40 -22.70 -1.71
C ILE A 13 -13.68 -23.84 -0.99
N SER A 14 -12.35 -23.78 -0.93
CA SER A 14 -11.58 -24.83 -0.26
C SER A 14 -11.88 -24.93 1.24
N ASP A 15 -11.69 -26.12 1.81
CA ASP A 15 -11.92 -26.37 3.24
C ASP A 15 -11.10 -25.44 4.15
N LYS A 16 -9.89 -25.07 3.70
CA LYS A 16 -9.06 -24.08 4.39
C LYS A 16 -9.78 -22.74 4.52
N TRP A 17 -10.48 -22.29 3.47
CA TRP A 17 -11.27 -21.07 3.53
C TRP A 17 -12.55 -21.24 4.34
N LYS A 18 -13.25 -22.38 4.23
CA LYS A 18 -14.42 -22.66 5.08
C LYS A 18 -14.06 -22.59 6.58
N ARG A 19 -12.93 -23.18 6.98
CA ARG A 19 -12.41 -23.09 8.37
C ARG A 19 -12.17 -21.65 8.81
N ARG A 20 -11.51 -20.83 7.97
CA ARG A 20 -11.31 -19.40 8.26
C ARG A 20 -12.64 -18.64 8.38
N PHE A 21 -13.59 -18.94 7.50
CA PHE A 21 -14.90 -18.29 7.51
C PHE A 21 -15.69 -18.62 8.77
N LYS A 22 -15.63 -19.87 9.25
CA LYS A 22 -16.24 -20.26 10.54
C LYS A 22 -15.63 -19.50 11.73
N LEU A 23 -14.32 -19.20 11.69
CA LEU A 23 -13.69 -18.35 12.71
C LEU A 23 -14.20 -16.91 12.64
N TYR A 24 -14.36 -16.34 11.44
CA TYR A 24 -14.94 -15.00 11.28
C TYR A 24 -16.41 -14.93 11.69
N GLU A 25 -17.18 -15.98 11.43
CA GLU A 25 -18.59 -16.09 11.84
C GLU A 25 -18.73 -16.11 13.37
N LYS A 26 -17.90 -16.90 14.08
CA LYS A 26 -17.83 -16.86 15.56
C LYS A 26 -17.52 -15.46 16.11
N LEU A 27 -16.84 -14.64 15.31
CA LEU A 27 -16.48 -13.27 15.65
C LEU A 27 -17.48 -12.25 15.10
N ASN A 28 -18.62 -12.64 14.52
CA ASN A 28 -19.57 -11.71 13.88
C ASN A 28 -18.89 -10.69 12.93
N ALA A 29 -17.81 -11.11 12.25
CA ALA A 29 -16.93 -10.20 11.51
C ALA A 29 -17.57 -9.63 10.22
N ASP A 30 -18.78 -10.07 9.90
CA ASP A 30 -19.65 -9.53 8.84
C ASP A 30 -20.24 -8.16 9.21
N THR A 31 -20.35 -7.84 10.50
CA THR A 31 -20.90 -6.56 10.98
C THR A 31 -19.86 -5.64 11.60
N GLN A 32 -18.78 -6.20 12.18
CA GLN A 32 -17.76 -5.42 12.89
C GLN A 32 -16.38 -5.44 12.24
N GLY A 33 -15.66 -4.31 12.37
CA GLY A 33 -14.30 -4.13 11.85
C GLY A 33 -13.26 -5.01 12.55
N ARG A 34 -12.09 -5.12 11.91
CA ARG A 34 -10.95 -5.89 12.45
C ARG A 34 -10.53 -5.41 13.82
N ASP A 35 -10.35 -4.10 13.96
CA ASP A 35 -9.99 -3.41 15.20
C ASP A 35 -10.97 -3.67 16.35
N THR A 36 -12.24 -3.96 16.03
CA THR A 36 -13.27 -4.31 17.00
C THR A 36 -13.19 -5.77 17.39
N TYR A 37 -13.25 -6.71 16.43
CA TYR A 37 -13.32 -8.13 16.78
C TYR A 37 -12.04 -8.66 17.44
N VAL A 38 -10.87 -8.09 17.15
CA VAL A 38 -9.60 -8.52 17.78
C VAL A 38 -9.54 -8.24 19.29
N LYS A 39 -10.43 -7.36 19.79
CA LYS A 39 -10.52 -7.01 21.22
C LYS A 39 -11.53 -7.88 21.97
N THR A 40 -12.36 -8.65 21.26
CA THR A 40 -13.40 -9.50 21.85
C THR A 40 -12.79 -10.67 22.62
N ASP A 41 -13.49 -11.13 23.66
CA ASP A 41 -13.04 -12.28 24.44
C ASP A 41 -13.06 -13.58 23.63
N THR A 42 -14.00 -13.70 22.67
CA THR A 42 -14.02 -14.79 21.69
C THR A 42 -12.71 -14.87 20.91
N PHE A 43 -12.19 -13.75 20.41
CA PHE A 43 -10.90 -13.72 19.72
C PHE A 43 -9.74 -14.08 20.67
N LYS A 44 -9.76 -13.60 21.91
CA LYS A 44 -8.71 -13.91 22.90
C LYS A 44 -8.63 -15.40 23.21
N GLN A 45 -9.76 -16.11 23.22
CA GLN A 45 -9.84 -17.55 23.46
C GLN A 45 -9.31 -18.40 22.29
N PHE A 46 -9.17 -17.85 21.09
CA PHE A 46 -8.62 -18.59 19.95
C PHE A 46 -7.16 -18.99 20.19
N THR A 47 -6.81 -20.18 19.69
CA THR A 47 -5.43 -20.65 19.64
C THR A 47 -4.58 -19.71 18.78
N TRP A 48 -3.26 -19.72 18.97
CA TRP A 48 -2.34 -18.91 18.15
C TRP A 48 -2.47 -19.23 16.65
N ARG A 49 -2.69 -20.50 16.29
CA ARG A 49 -2.89 -20.92 14.89
C ARG A 49 -4.18 -20.35 14.30
N GLU A 50 -5.28 -20.37 15.04
CA GLU A 50 -6.54 -19.78 14.62
C GLU A 50 -6.40 -18.28 14.42
N LYS A 51 -5.82 -17.58 15.40
CA LYS A 51 -5.52 -16.14 15.32
C LYS A 51 -4.71 -15.81 14.07
N TYR A 52 -3.56 -16.46 13.90
CA TYR A 52 -2.69 -16.23 12.74
C TYR A 52 -3.41 -16.47 11.41
N SER A 53 -4.28 -17.49 11.34
CA SER A 53 -4.99 -17.83 10.11
C SER A 53 -5.98 -16.77 9.62
N ILE A 54 -6.47 -15.90 10.53
CA ILE A 54 -7.44 -14.82 10.23
C ILE A 54 -6.85 -13.41 10.36
N THR A 55 -5.68 -13.25 10.97
CA THR A 55 -5.00 -11.94 11.08
C THR A 55 -3.92 -11.73 10.04
N SER A 56 -3.43 -12.80 9.40
CA SER A 56 -2.35 -12.73 8.41
C SER A 56 -2.64 -13.58 7.17
N ASN A 57 -2.24 -13.05 6.02
CA ASN A 57 -2.34 -13.73 4.73
C ASN A 57 -1.08 -13.45 3.91
N LEU A 58 -0.09 -14.34 4.01
CA LEU A 58 1.19 -14.22 3.29
C LEU A 58 1.03 -14.10 1.78
N TRP A 59 0.03 -14.77 1.18
CA TRP A 59 -0.22 -14.63 -0.25
C TRP A 59 -0.72 -13.24 -0.63
N ALA A 60 -1.50 -12.59 0.25
CA ALA A 60 -1.90 -11.21 0.06
C ALA A 60 -0.76 -10.23 0.39
N PHE A 61 0.16 -10.61 1.28
CA PHE A 61 1.35 -9.82 1.59
C PHE A 61 2.22 -9.61 0.34
N PHE A 62 2.61 -10.70 -0.33
CA PHE A 62 3.43 -10.64 -1.54
C PHE A 62 2.61 -10.27 -2.78
N GLY A 63 1.33 -10.66 -2.83
CA GLY A 63 0.47 -10.40 -3.98
C GLY A 63 -0.14 -9.00 -4.03
N GLY A 64 -0.16 -8.26 -2.92
CA GLY A 64 -0.68 -6.89 -2.85
C GLY A 64 -2.08 -6.75 -3.45
N PHE A 65 -2.28 -5.69 -4.27
CA PHE A 65 -3.54 -5.48 -4.99
C PHE A 65 -3.85 -6.56 -6.03
N ILE A 66 -2.82 -7.22 -6.62
CA ILE A 66 -3.00 -8.30 -7.59
C ILE A 66 -3.74 -9.48 -6.95
N TYR A 67 -3.42 -9.78 -5.68
CA TYR A 67 -4.14 -10.81 -4.92
C TYR A 67 -5.65 -10.52 -4.86
N TYR A 68 -6.04 -9.25 -4.68
CA TYR A 68 -7.45 -8.87 -4.64
C TYR A 68 -8.12 -9.08 -5.99
N PHE A 69 -7.45 -8.75 -7.10
CA PHE A 69 -7.97 -9.02 -8.44
C PHE A 69 -8.14 -10.52 -8.71
N ILE A 70 -7.16 -11.35 -8.32
CA ILE A 70 -7.25 -12.83 -8.44
C ILE A 70 -8.43 -13.38 -7.65
N LYS A 71 -8.69 -12.84 -6.45
CA LYS A 71 -9.86 -13.23 -5.63
C LYS A 71 -11.16 -12.58 -6.09
N GLY A 72 -11.16 -11.82 -7.18
CA GLY A 72 -12.31 -11.12 -7.75
C GLY A 72 -12.86 -10.00 -6.86
N MET A 73 -12.03 -9.42 -6.00
CA MET A 73 -12.34 -8.25 -5.17
C MET A 73 -11.93 -6.97 -5.91
N HIS A 74 -12.45 -6.76 -7.13
CA HIS A 74 -11.93 -5.74 -8.06
C HIS A 74 -11.97 -4.31 -7.52
N TYR A 75 -13.05 -3.94 -6.82
CA TYR A 75 -13.24 -2.59 -6.29
C TYR A 75 -12.22 -2.29 -5.18
N LYS A 76 -12.13 -3.18 -4.19
CA LYS A 76 -11.13 -3.08 -3.12
C LYS A 76 -9.71 -3.18 -3.68
N GLY A 77 -9.47 -4.05 -4.67
CA GLY A 77 -8.17 -4.17 -5.36
C GLY A 77 -7.74 -2.87 -6.02
N ALA A 78 -8.64 -2.18 -6.73
CA ALA A 78 -8.35 -0.88 -7.35
C ALA A 78 -8.12 0.23 -6.31
N MET A 79 -8.81 0.20 -5.16
CA MET A 79 -8.51 1.14 -4.07
C MET A 79 -7.18 0.84 -3.39
N ILE A 80 -6.81 -0.43 -3.21
CA ILE A 80 -5.50 -0.81 -2.68
C ILE A 80 -4.39 -0.42 -3.66
N LEU A 81 -4.61 -0.58 -4.96
CA LEU A 81 -3.71 -0.03 -5.99
C LEU A 81 -3.56 1.48 -5.82
N THR A 82 -4.67 2.20 -5.65
CA THR A 82 -4.67 3.65 -5.42
C THR A 82 -3.79 4.01 -4.22
N PHE A 83 -3.99 3.36 -3.09
CA PHE A 83 -3.16 3.59 -1.90
C PHE A 83 -1.70 3.20 -2.09
N THR A 84 -1.42 2.13 -2.84
CA THR A 84 -0.05 1.69 -3.15
C THR A 84 0.69 2.74 -3.98
N MET A 85 0.03 3.30 -5.00
CA MET A 85 0.61 4.34 -5.86
C MET A 85 0.83 5.65 -5.10
N LEU A 86 -0.13 6.06 -4.27
CA LEU A 86 0.02 7.25 -3.44
C LEU A 86 1.08 7.07 -2.34
N TRP A 87 1.21 5.86 -1.78
CA TRP A 87 2.27 5.52 -0.83
C TRP A 87 3.65 5.63 -1.47
N ALA A 88 3.85 5.02 -2.64
CA ALA A 88 5.10 5.10 -3.37
C ALA A 88 5.44 6.54 -3.79
N MET A 89 4.45 7.30 -4.26
CA MET A 89 4.60 8.72 -4.58
C MET A 89 5.04 9.51 -3.35
N ALA A 90 4.39 9.31 -2.20
CA ALA A 90 4.73 10.03 -0.98
C ALA A 90 6.15 9.72 -0.50
N LEU A 91 6.56 8.44 -0.50
CA LEU A 91 7.93 8.06 -0.13
C LEU A 91 8.98 8.66 -1.07
N GLY A 92 8.76 8.57 -2.39
CA GLY A 92 9.69 9.12 -3.37
C GLY A 92 9.85 10.64 -3.25
N LEU A 93 8.74 11.36 -3.02
CA LEU A 93 8.81 12.81 -2.77
C LEU A 93 9.49 13.13 -1.45
N ILE A 94 9.30 12.34 -0.39
CA ILE A 94 10.00 12.54 0.89
C ILE A 94 11.50 12.34 0.71
N ASP A 95 11.92 11.27 0.05
CA ASP A 95 13.33 10.99 -0.28
C ASP A 95 13.94 12.20 -1.02
N PHE A 96 13.28 12.63 -2.10
CA PHE A 96 13.72 13.76 -2.91
C PHE A 96 13.78 15.10 -2.15
N PHE A 97 12.76 15.47 -1.37
CA PHE A 97 12.72 16.78 -0.70
C PHE A 97 13.57 16.85 0.58
N VAL A 98 13.74 15.74 1.27
CA VAL A 98 14.45 15.67 2.56
C VAL A 98 15.90 15.21 2.37
N GLY A 99 16.19 14.46 1.30
CA GLY A 99 17.52 13.89 1.02
C GLY A 99 17.81 12.66 1.87
N ILE A 100 16.79 11.84 2.19
CA ILE A 100 16.94 10.61 2.95
C ILE A 100 16.80 9.38 2.07
N GLN A 101 17.80 8.51 2.04
CA GLN A 101 17.69 7.26 1.28
C GLN A 101 16.72 6.29 1.94
N ILE A 102 15.49 6.21 1.43
CA ILE A 102 14.48 5.30 1.95
C ILE A 102 14.76 3.90 1.37
N PRO A 103 14.93 2.85 2.20
CA PRO A 103 15.18 1.51 1.69
C PRO A 103 14.05 1.03 0.77
N ASP A 104 14.39 0.45 -0.39
CA ASP A 104 13.45 -0.09 -1.38
C ASP A 104 12.37 -0.99 -0.78
N SER A 105 12.73 -1.74 0.26
CA SER A 105 11.81 -2.63 0.95
C SER A 105 10.58 -1.91 1.53
N THR A 106 10.72 -0.64 1.91
CA THR A 106 9.67 0.20 2.49
C THR A 106 8.52 0.47 1.51
N TYR A 107 8.83 0.53 0.21
CA TYR A 107 7.84 0.80 -0.84
C TYR A 107 6.79 -0.31 -0.94
N TRP A 108 7.18 -1.58 -0.70
CA TRP A 108 6.27 -2.72 -0.85
C TRP A 108 5.83 -3.34 0.48
N ILE A 109 6.61 -3.25 1.55
CA ILE A 109 6.26 -3.82 2.87
C ILE A 109 4.99 -3.19 3.43
N GLY A 110 4.83 -1.86 3.36
CA GLY A 110 3.67 -1.16 3.90
C GLY A 110 2.35 -1.62 3.25
N PRO A 111 2.19 -1.47 1.92
CA PRO A 111 1.02 -1.97 1.19
C PRO A 111 0.80 -3.47 1.34
N GLY A 112 1.88 -4.28 1.31
CA GLY A 112 1.81 -5.72 1.53
C GLY A 112 1.27 -6.07 2.91
N ALA A 113 1.74 -5.40 3.96
CA ALA A 113 1.27 -5.60 5.34
C ALA A 113 -0.23 -5.30 5.46
N LEU A 114 -0.69 -4.18 4.88
CA LEU A 114 -2.12 -3.85 4.84
C LEU A 114 -2.93 -4.93 4.14
N CYS A 115 -2.46 -5.42 2.97
CA CYS A 115 -3.12 -6.50 2.24
C CYS A 115 -3.18 -7.79 3.07
N SER A 116 -2.08 -8.16 3.73
CA SER A 116 -2.00 -9.34 4.61
C SER A 116 -3.03 -9.30 5.74
N MET A 117 -3.22 -8.13 6.35
CA MET A 117 -4.14 -7.95 7.47
C MET A 117 -5.61 -7.98 7.07
N LEU A 118 -5.95 -7.49 5.88
CA LEU A 118 -7.34 -7.23 5.46
C LEU A 118 -7.90 -8.29 4.51
N ALA A 119 -7.08 -8.89 3.65
CA ALA A 119 -7.57 -9.66 2.51
C ALA A 119 -8.42 -10.87 2.89
N SER A 120 -8.12 -11.53 4.02
CA SER A 120 -8.91 -12.66 4.49
C SER A 120 -10.31 -12.26 4.94
N LEU A 121 -10.43 -11.11 5.63
CA LEU A 121 -11.71 -10.56 6.06
C LEU A 121 -12.51 -10.03 4.85
N ASP A 122 -11.83 -9.33 3.95
CA ASP A 122 -12.46 -8.80 2.74
C ASP A 122 -12.99 -9.91 1.84
N TYR A 123 -12.24 -11.01 1.72
CA TYR A 123 -12.69 -12.18 0.98
C TYR A 123 -13.85 -12.90 1.66
N TYR A 124 -13.83 -12.99 3.00
CA TYR A 124 -14.98 -13.48 3.79
C TYR A 124 -16.24 -12.68 3.48
N ARG A 125 -16.19 -11.35 3.60
CA ARG A 125 -17.34 -10.47 3.35
C ARG A 125 -17.80 -10.47 1.89
N LYS A 126 -16.87 -10.59 0.94
CA LYS A 126 -17.21 -10.75 -0.48
C LYS A 126 -18.08 -12.00 -0.67
N VAL A 127 -17.61 -13.15 -0.17
CA VAL A 127 -18.27 -14.44 -0.45
C VAL A 127 -19.55 -14.61 0.38
N ARG A 128 -19.54 -14.22 1.66
CA ARG A 128 -20.69 -14.40 2.56
C ARG A 128 -21.76 -13.32 2.47
N CYS A 129 -21.36 -12.09 2.19
CA CYS A 129 -22.23 -10.92 2.28
C CYS A 129 -22.35 -10.17 0.95
N SER A 130 -21.82 -10.73 -0.14
CA SER A 130 -21.79 -10.08 -1.46
C SER A 130 -21.16 -8.67 -1.42
N GLU A 131 -20.24 -8.43 -0.49
CA GLU A 131 -19.67 -7.10 -0.28
C GLU A 131 -18.70 -6.74 -1.40
N ILE A 132 -19.01 -5.65 -2.12
CA ILE A 132 -18.17 -5.13 -3.21
C ILE A 132 -17.12 -4.13 -2.72
N MET A 133 -17.45 -3.31 -1.71
CA MET A 133 -16.62 -2.22 -1.16
C MET A 133 -16.81 -2.14 0.36
N TRP A 134 -15.88 -1.52 1.08
CA TRP A 134 -16.00 -1.35 2.53
C TRP A 134 -17.22 -0.50 2.90
N ARG A 135 -18.11 -1.03 3.75
CA ARG A 135 -19.39 -0.38 4.10
C ARG A 135 -19.25 1.01 4.73
N SER A 136 -18.18 1.23 5.48
CA SER A 136 -17.91 2.52 6.13
C SER A 136 -17.45 3.61 5.15
N TRP A 137 -17.17 3.26 3.90
CA TRP A 137 -16.69 4.22 2.92
C TRP A 137 -17.82 5.02 2.28
N PRO A 138 -17.54 6.26 1.86
CA PRO A 138 -18.50 7.08 1.14
C PRO A 138 -19.14 6.36 -0.06
N SER A 139 -20.40 6.68 -0.34
CA SER A 139 -21.18 6.08 -1.44
C SER A 139 -20.54 6.29 -2.82
N TYR A 140 -19.72 7.33 -3.00
CA TYR A 140 -18.93 7.57 -4.20
C TYR A 140 -18.08 6.35 -4.59
N PHE A 141 -17.36 5.74 -3.64
CA PHE A 141 -16.47 4.60 -3.89
C PHE A 141 -17.20 3.27 -4.16
N HIS A 142 -18.52 3.25 -4.02
CA HIS A 142 -19.33 2.10 -4.43
C HIS A 142 -19.65 2.14 -5.93
N LYS A 143 -19.35 3.25 -6.63
CA LYS A 143 -19.53 3.38 -8.07
C LYS A 143 -18.28 2.92 -8.82
N LYS A 144 -18.46 2.18 -9.91
CA LYS A 144 -17.35 1.67 -10.73
C LYS A 144 -16.48 2.79 -11.29
N SER A 145 -17.10 3.86 -11.80
CA SER A 145 -16.41 4.99 -12.42
C SER A 145 -15.48 5.69 -11.43
N SER A 146 -15.98 5.98 -10.23
CA SER A 146 -15.22 6.57 -9.12
C SER A 146 -13.92 5.82 -8.85
N VAL A 147 -14.03 4.50 -8.63
CA VAL A 147 -12.89 3.65 -8.27
C VAL A 147 -11.87 3.58 -9.40
N ILE A 148 -12.32 3.47 -10.65
CA ILE A 148 -11.43 3.47 -11.82
C ILE A 148 -10.74 4.83 -11.98
N THR A 149 -11.47 5.93 -11.86
CA THR A 149 -10.90 7.29 -11.95
C THR A 149 -9.84 7.50 -10.88
N CYS A 150 -10.10 7.10 -9.63
CA CYS A 150 -9.12 7.19 -8.54
C CYS A 150 -7.86 6.36 -8.83
N ALA A 151 -8.02 5.13 -9.31
CA ALA A 151 -6.88 4.27 -9.67
C ALA A 151 -6.05 4.90 -10.80
N MET A 152 -6.68 5.32 -11.89
CA MET A 152 -5.98 5.95 -13.01
C MET A 152 -5.28 7.25 -12.61
N ALA A 153 -5.97 8.10 -11.85
CA ALA A 153 -5.39 9.36 -11.36
C ALA A 153 -4.18 9.12 -10.45
N SER A 154 -4.24 8.13 -9.55
CA SER A 154 -3.10 7.81 -8.67
C SER A 154 -1.89 7.29 -9.43
N VAL A 155 -2.11 6.49 -10.48
CA VAL A 155 -1.04 6.01 -11.36
C VAL A 155 -0.42 7.19 -12.11
N ALA A 156 -1.25 8.06 -12.71
CA ALA A 156 -0.77 9.26 -13.41
C ALA A 156 0.03 10.20 -12.49
N LEU A 157 -0.45 10.41 -11.25
CA LEU A 157 0.25 11.22 -10.25
C LEU A 157 1.61 10.60 -9.86
N ASN A 158 1.67 9.29 -9.66
CA ASN A 158 2.92 8.61 -9.33
C ASN A 158 3.93 8.68 -10.50
N PHE A 159 3.49 8.46 -11.74
CA PHE A 159 4.35 8.67 -12.91
C PHE A 159 4.82 10.11 -13.02
N GLY A 160 3.92 11.08 -12.81
CA GLY A 160 4.26 12.49 -12.80
C GLY A 160 5.29 12.85 -11.73
N SER A 161 5.18 12.30 -10.52
CA SER A 161 6.17 12.53 -9.47
C SER A 161 7.53 11.91 -9.80
N VAL A 162 7.55 10.71 -10.38
CA VAL A 162 8.81 10.07 -10.79
C VAL A 162 9.48 10.87 -11.91
N ALA A 163 8.71 11.30 -12.91
CA ALA A 163 9.24 12.16 -13.99
C ALA A 163 9.77 13.49 -13.45
N PHE A 164 9.05 14.11 -12.50
CA PHE A 164 9.51 15.32 -11.83
C PHE A 164 10.83 15.11 -11.09
N ILE A 165 10.95 14.03 -10.31
CA ILE A 165 12.18 13.69 -9.58
C ILE A 165 13.34 13.51 -10.56
N LEU A 166 13.16 12.70 -11.61
CA LEU A 166 14.20 12.44 -12.60
C LEU A 166 14.68 13.71 -13.34
N ASP A 167 13.80 14.69 -13.53
CA ASP A 167 14.13 15.97 -14.19
C ASP A 167 14.83 16.98 -13.26
N HIS A 168 14.69 16.79 -11.95
CA HIS A 168 15.20 17.72 -10.93
C HIS A 168 16.28 17.11 -10.03
N GLU A 169 16.67 15.86 -10.26
CA GLU A 169 17.68 15.15 -9.48
C GLU A 169 18.95 14.94 -10.30
N TYR A 170 20.06 15.47 -9.79
CA TYR A 170 21.35 15.52 -10.46
C TYR A 170 22.42 14.92 -9.54
N TYR A 171 23.44 14.33 -10.15
CA TYR A 171 24.56 13.70 -9.47
C TYR A 171 25.86 14.27 -10.06
N THR A 172 26.84 14.59 -9.21
CA THR A 172 28.20 14.85 -9.70
C THR A 172 28.88 13.52 -10.06
N ASP A 173 29.79 13.54 -11.03
CA ASP A 173 30.52 12.34 -11.46
C ASP A 173 31.26 11.67 -10.29
N ALA A 174 31.73 12.46 -9.32
CA ALA A 174 32.43 11.98 -8.14
C ALA A 174 31.53 11.20 -7.15
N VAL A 175 30.22 11.41 -7.17
CA VAL A 175 29.28 10.75 -6.24
C VAL A 175 28.91 9.34 -6.66
N VAL A 176 29.02 9.02 -7.96
CA VAL A 176 28.63 7.70 -8.48
C VAL A 176 29.37 6.54 -7.78
N ASP A 177 30.61 6.80 -7.34
CA ASP A 177 31.45 5.84 -6.62
C ASP A 177 31.60 6.13 -5.12
N ALA A 178 30.97 7.20 -4.61
CA ALA A 178 31.14 7.64 -3.23
C ALA A 178 30.22 6.87 -2.26
N LYS A 179 30.75 6.53 -1.08
CA LYS A 179 29.96 5.93 0.01
C LYS A 179 29.00 6.91 0.68
N GLU A 180 29.26 8.20 0.55
CA GLU A 180 28.52 9.27 1.20
C GLU A 180 28.27 10.38 0.19
N ALA A 181 27.01 10.77 0.05
CA ALA A 181 26.56 11.86 -0.78
C ALA A 181 25.84 12.90 0.09
N VAL A 182 26.08 14.17 -0.20
CA VAL A 182 25.40 15.30 0.44
C VAL A 182 24.45 15.90 -0.58
N GLN A 183 23.20 16.08 -0.16
CA GLN A 183 22.19 16.73 -1.00
C GLN A 183 22.30 18.25 -0.87
N VAL A 184 22.59 18.93 -1.98
CA VAL A 184 22.61 20.39 -2.12
C VAL A 184 21.33 20.86 -2.80
N LYS A 185 20.71 21.91 -2.26
CA LYS A 185 19.40 22.42 -2.70
C LYS A 185 19.57 23.64 -3.61
N CYS A 186 19.29 23.47 -4.90
CA CYS A 186 19.39 24.51 -5.92
C CYS A 186 18.00 24.88 -6.44
N GLY A 187 17.22 25.60 -5.62
CA GLY A 187 15.81 25.88 -5.93
C GLY A 187 14.96 24.61 -5.91
N LEU A 188 14.40 24.21 -7.07
CA LEU A 188 13.69 22.94 -7.22
C LEU A 188 14.63 21.76 -7.45
N ASN A 189 15.83 22.01 -7.97
CA ASN A 189 16.80 20.97 -8.27
C ASN A 189 17.52 20.47 -7.01
N ARG A 190 17.89 19.20 -7.02
CA ARG A 190 18.66 18.52 -5.98
C ARG A 190 19.92 17.98 -6.62
N ILE A 191 21.07 18.41 -6.12
CA ILE A 191 22.36 17.90 -6.57
C ILE A 191 22.92 17.03 -5.44
N TYR A 192 23.25 15.80 -5.74
CA TYR A 192 23.99 14.93 -4.85
C TYR A 192 25.48 15.05 -5.19
N ALA A 193 26.25 15.61 -4.26
CA ALA A 193 27.69 15.88 -4.40
C ALA A 193 28.50 15.25 -3.25
N GLN A 194 29.79 15.03 -3.46
CA GLN A 194 30.66 14.50 -2.41
C GLN A 194 30.91 15.60 -1.36
N PRO A 195 31.04 15.29 -0.06
CA PRO A 195 31.33 16.30 0.96
C PRO A 195 32.50 17.23 0.62
N SER A 196 33.57 16.70 0.01
CA SER A 196 34.74 17.48 -0.42
C SER A 196 34.45 18.45 -1.58
N GLU A 197 33.52 18.10 -2.49
CA GLU A 197 33.10 19.00 -3.57
C GLU A 197 32.29 20.17 -3.01
N VAL A 198 31.43 19.90 -2.03
CA VAL A 198 30.68 20.94 -1.33
C VAL A 198 31.63 21.88 -0.58
N GLU A 199 32.69 21.36 0.04
CA GLU A 199 33.71 22.19 0.71
C GLU A 199 34.53 23.05 -0.28
N PHE A 200 34.84 22.51 -1.46
CA PHE A 200 35.67 23.21 -2.45
C PHE A 200 34.89 24.21 -3.32
N LEU A 201 33.75 23.81 -3.88
CA LEU A 201 32.94 24.64 -4.80
C LEU A 201 31.93 25.51 -4.04
N GLY A 202 31.53 25.09 -2.83
CA GLY A 202 30.40 25.67 -2.12
C GLY A 202 29.06 25.35 -2.78
N GLU A 203 27.97 25.56 -2.03
CA GLU A 203 26.62 25.33 -2.53
C GLU A 203 26.31 26.20 -3.77
N GLN A 204 26.76 27.45 -3.77
CA GLN A 204 26.54 28.37 -4.89
C GLN A 204 27.27 27.93 -6.17
N GLY A 205 28.50 27.43 -6.04
CA GLY A 205 29.27 26.92 -7.17
C GLY A 205 28.60 25.70 -7.79
N LEU A 206 28.12 24.76 -6.96
CA LEU A 206 27.38 23.59 -7.42
C LEU A 206 26.07 23.98 -8.12
N CYS A 207 25.32 24.94 -7.57
CA CYS A 207 24.10 25.42 -8.21
C CYS A 207 24.34 26.19 -9.51
N ALA A 208 25.52 26.80 -9.70
CA ALA A 208 25.86 27.49 -10.94
C ALA A 208 26.00 26.52 -12.12
N LEU A 209 26.45 25.28 -11.87
CA LEU A 209 26.59 24.22 -12.89
C LEU A 209 25.28 23.85 -13.60
N LEU A 210 24.12 24.17 -13.00
CA LEU A 210 22.82 23.91 -13.62
C LEU A 210 22.39 25.00 -14.61
N ASN A 211 23.10 26.13 -14.68
CA ASN A 211 22.77 27.27 -15.55
C ASN A 211 23.77 27.44 -16.72
N GLU A 212 24.78 26.58 -16.81
CA GLU A 212 25.74 26.50 -17.93
C GLU A 212 25.26 25.53 -19.01
#